data_AF-A0A956WJA4-F1
#
_entry.id   AF-A0A956WJA4-F1
#
_cell.length_a   1.000
_cell.length_b   1.000
_cell.length_c   1.000
_cell.angle_alpha   90.00
_cell.angle_beta   90.00
_cell.angle_gamma   90.00
#
_symmetry.space_group_name_H-M   'P 1'
#
loop_
_entity.id
_entity.type
_entity.pdbx_description
1 polymer ?
#
loop_
_entity_poly.entity_id
_entity_poly.type
_entity_poly.pdbx_seq_one_letter_code
_entity_poly.pdbx_strand_id
1 'polypeptide(L)' 'MAHKKGGGSSRNGRDSNAQRLGVKRSDGQYVRSGTIVVRQRGTQFWVGENVGIGKDH' A
#
# COMPACT_ATOMS: atom_id res chain seq x y z
N MET A 1 38.89 20.67 -28.75
CA MET A 1 37.52 20.69 -28.18
C MET A 1 36.72 19.55 -28.79
N ALA A 2 36.72 18.37 -28.16
CA ALA A 2 35.84 17.26 -28.55
C ALA A 2 35.11 16.81 -27.29
N HIS A 3 34.13 17.60 -26.87
CA HIS A 3 33.23 17.22 -25.78
C HIS A 3 32.25 16.18 -26.31
N LYS A 4 32.61 14.90 -26.23
CA LYS A 4 31.58 13.87 -26.10
C LYS A 4 31.25 13.83 -24.61
N LYS A 5 30.21 14.57 -24.19
CA LYS A 5 29.51 14.27 -22.95
C LYS A 5 29.00 12.84 -23.11
N GLY A 6 29.70 11.87 -22.53
CA GLY A 6 29.20 10.52 -22.41
C GLY A 6 27.90 10.59 -21.63
N GLY A 7 26.77 10.57 -22.35
CA GLY A 7 25.45 10.56 -21.76
C GLY A 7 25.28 9.23 -21.03
N GLY A 8 25.48 9.25 -19.71
CA GLY A 8 25.20 8.10 -18.88
C GLY A 8 23.72 7.77 -18.99
N SER A 9 23.41 6.64 -19.62
CA SER A 9 22.04 6.09 -19.62
C SER A 9 21.63 5.87 -18.18
N SER A 10 20.52 6.48 -17.75
CA SER A 10 19.94 6.17 -16.45
C SER A 10 19.58 4.69 -16.41
N ARG A 11 20.20 3.94 -15.48
CA ARG A 11 19.88 2.52 -15.22
C ARG A 11 18.70 2.35 -14.24
N ASN A 12 18.24 3.45 -13.65
CA ASN A 12 17.22 3.47 -12.61
C ASN A 12 15.99 4.24 -13.14
N GLY A 13 14.94 3.49 -13.48
CA GLY A 13 13.66 4.04 -13.96
C GLY A 13 12.48 3.08 -13.74
N ARG A 14 12.66 2.06 -12.89
CA ARG A 14 11.64 1.07 -12.57
C ARG A 14 11.09 1.38 -11.19
N ASP A 15 9.78 1.54 -11.12
CA ASP A 15 9.03 1.60 -9.88
C ASP A 15 7.80 0.69 -9.99
N SER A 16 7.30 0.24 -8.85
CA SER A 16 6.10 -0.58 -8.75
C SER A 16 4.86 0.31 -8.62
N ASN A 17 3.70 -0.20 -9.04
CA ASN A 17 2.45 0.52 -8.83
C ASN A 17 2.11 0.61 -7.33
N ALA A 18 1.62 1.78 -6.91
CA ALA A 18 1.12 1.97 -5.56
C ALA A 18 -0.03 0.99 -5.23
N GLN A 19 0.10 0.30 -4.10
CA GLN A 19 -0.83 -0.76 -3.68
C GLN A 19 -2.08 -0.23 -2.95
N ARG A 20 -2.19 1.09 -2.76
CA ARG A 20 -3.32 1.76 -2.10
C ARG A 20 -3.65 1.17 -0.72
N LEU A 21 -2.62 0.89 0.08
CA LEU A 21 -2.75 0.45 1.47
C LEU A 21 -3.38 1.55 2.34
N GLY A 22 -3.68 1.22 3.59
CA GLY A 22 -4.21 2.14 4.60
C GLY A 22 -5.65 1.86 5.02
N VAL A 23 -6.13 2.72 5.90
CA VAL A 23 -7.47 2.67 6.48
C VAL A 23 -8.52 2.99 5.42
N LYS A 24 -9.60 2.21 5.40
CA LYS A 24 -10.74 2.34 4.47
C LYS A 24 -12.00 2.80 5.18
N ARG A 25 -12.13 2.49 6.47
CA ARG A 25 -13.21 2.96 7.34
C ARG A 25 -12.63 3.43 8.66
N SER A 26 -13.03 4.63 9.05
CA SER A 26 -12.58 5.28 10.27
C SER A 26 -13.59 5.08 11.39
N ASP A 27 -13.20 5.45 12.61
CA ASP A 27 -14.07 5.40 13.78
C ASP A 27 -15.42 6.14 13.56
N GLY A 28 -16.48 5.62 14.16
CA GLY A 28 -17.85 6.16 14.06
C GLY A 28 -18.58 5.93 12.73
N GLN A 29 -17.95 5.29 11.74
CA GLN A 29 -18.61 5.00 10.46
C GLN A 29 -19.43 3.71 10.53
N TYR A 30 -20.67 3.77 10.03
CA TYR A 30 -21.50 2.56 9.87
C TYR A 30 -20.94 1.66 8.76
N VAL A 31 -20.77 0.37 9.05
CA VAL A 31 -20.28 -0.63 8.10
C VAL A 31 -21.20 -1.85 8.07
N ARG A 32 -21.30 -2.47 6.90
CA ARG A 32 -21.99 -3.76 6.73
C ARG A 32 -20.99 -4.90 6.93
N SER A 33 -21.47 -6.08 7.30
CA SER A 33 -20.65 -7.30 7.37
C SER A 33 -19.90 -7.54 6.04
N GLY A 34 -18.61 -7.86 6.13
CA GLY A 34 -17.74 -8.05 4.96
C GLY A 34 -17.11 -6.77 4.39
N THR A 35 -17.40 -5.59 4.97
CA THR A 35 -16.71 -4.35 4.58
C THR A 35 -15.25 -4.39 5.04
N ILE A 36 -14.32 -3.96 4.17
CA ILE A 36 -12.90 -3.85 4.51
C ILE A 36 -12.67 -2.60 5.36
N VAL A 37 -12.04 -2.77 6.52
CA VAL A 37 -11.70 -1.67 7.45
C VAL A 37 -10.29 -1.13 7.18
N VAL A 38 -9.30 -2.01 6.98
CA VAL A 38 -7.91 -1.64 6.70
C VAL A 38 -7.32 -2.58 5.65
N ARG A 39 -6.48 -2.06 4.75
CA ARG A 39 -5.62 -2.86 3.87
C ARG A 39 -4.16 -2.61 4.24
N GLN A 40 -3.44 -3.63 4.69
CA GLN A 40 -2.10 -3.48 5.26
C GLN A 40 -1.10 -4.49 4.68
N ARG A 41 0.15 -4.37 5.12
CA ARG A 41 1.24 -5.35 4.93
C ARG A 41 1.81 -5.66 6.31
N GLY A 42 1.79 -6.91 6.73
CA GLY A 42 1.91 -7.28 8.13
C GLY A 42 0.74 -6.81 9.00
N THR A 43 0.78 -7.18 10.27
CA THR A 43 -0.24 -6.84 11.28
C THR A 43 0.09 -5.55 12.02
N GLN A 44 -0.01 -4.41 11.33
CA GLN A 44 0.11 -3.10 11.99
C GLN A 44 -1.10 -2.82 12.89
N PHE A 45 -2.31 -3.14 12.39
CA PHE A 45 -3.54 -3.14 13.18
C PHE A 45 -3.97 -4.58 13.43
N TRP A 46 -4.15 -4.92 14.70
CA TRP A 46 -4.71 -6.20 15.13
C TRP A 46 -6.23 -6.17 15.08
N VAL A 47 -6.83 -7.33 14.85
CA VAL A 47 -8.28 -7.48 14.83
C VAL A 47 -8.87 -7.26 16.23
N GLY A 48 -10.03 -6.61 16.26
CA GLY A 48 -10.85 -6.48 17.46
C GLY A 48 -12.06 -7.41 17.40
N GLU A 49 -13.03 -7.14 18.27
CA GLU A 49 -14.29 -7.88 18.31
C GLU A 49 -15.06 -7.75 16.97
N ASN A 50 -15.64 -8.86 16.49
CA ASN A 50 -16.44 -8.92 15.25
C ASN A 50 -15.71 -8.54 13.95
N VAL A 51 -14.36 -8.55 13.94
CA VAL A 51 -13.53 -8.29 12.75
C VAL A 51 -12.62 -9.49 12.48
N GLY A 52 -12.51 -9.89 11.22
CA GLY A 52 -11.59 -10.95 10.76
C GLY A 52 -10.32 -10.41 10.11
N ILE A 53 -9.26 -11.22 10.08
CA ILE A 53 -8.02 -10.96 9.34
C ILE A 53 -7.94 -11.85 8.10
N GLY A 54 -7.76 -11.24 6.93
CA GLY A 54 -7.50 -11.95 5.69
C GLY A 54 -6.06 -12.47 5.58
N LYS A 55 -5.77 -13.21 4.51
CA LYS A 55 -4.42 -13.74 4.23
C LYS A 55 -3.46 -12.66 3.69
N ASP A 56 -3.98 -11.58 3.14
CA ASP A 56 -3.19 -10.53 2.48
C ASP A 56 -2.74 -9.40 3.42
N HIS A 57 -2.90 -9.60 4.73
CA HIS A 57 -2.53 -8.65 5.77
C HIS A 57 -1.03 -8.52 5.93
#